data_AF-A0AAW7HXT3-F1
#
_entry.id   AF-A0AAW7HXT3-F1
#
_cell.length_a   1.000
_cell.length_b   1.000
_cell.length_c   1.000
_cell.angle_alpha   90.00
_cell.angle_beta   90.00
_cell.angle_gamma   90.00
#
_symmetry.space_group_name_H-M   'P 1'
#
loop_
_entity.id
_entity.type
_entity.pdbx_description
1 polymer ?
#
loop_
_entity_poly.entity_id
_entity_poly.type
_entity_poly.pdbx_seq_one_letter_code
_entity_poly.pdbx_strand_id
1 'polypeptide(L)'
;MAMPTLIPFAIKTDSGALVAIDDVERGLRCGCQCPSCHGRLVAAKGNINTHYFRHHDASKEECLYAFETSVRLMLMTKMDDIETLNTPAKTTLFEGQPYPVAEPHCGIKVRHIDHNEPHASPTALYQLLDWPDFNLAIHLPAAGDKLTRPPEWLENYVVAHPRRGVLAIRYASFFHHMFEQSRPKNIDTISWMLSILSEHPTCLVWLYHPREALEQKRLAEKAYKKAIDEEALRAKQAVQAEVDRTRQAELNEEAKVVLTRLREAQITEQMRARNLELKYSEPIYCKHCNKQTPLVGYCGNRACIVSRHYKPSVQPGKIPSRPTPYAKVRGATTVISTVCPVCQKPMQKVGAQDRCQRCEMASD
;
A
#
# COMPACT_ATOMS: atom_id res chain seq x y z
N MET A 1 -0.73 -31.54 0.09
CA MET A 1 -0.23 -32.93 0.09
C MET A 1 -1.07 -33.71 1.08
N ALA A 2 -1.54 -34.90 0.72
CA ALA A 2 -2.27 -35.76 1.66
C ALA A 2 -1.34 -36.15 2.81
N MET A 3 -1.81 -36.07 4.06
CA MET A 3 -1.05 -36.49 5.23
C MET A 3 -0.81 -38.01 5.16
N PRO A 4 0.39 -38.51 5.51
CA PRO A 4 0.67 -39.94 5.53
C PRO A 4 -0.30 -40.70 6.44
N THR A 5 -0.62 -41.95 6.11
CA THR A 5 -1.55 -42.81 6.88
C THR A 5 -0.94 -43.38 8.17
N LEU A 6 0.02 -42.68 8.78
CA LEU A 6 0.67 -43.10 10.03
C LEU A 6 -0.25 -42.75 11.21
N ILE A 7 -0.58 -43.75 12.01
CA ILE A 7 -1.55 -43.61 13.10
C ILE A 7 -0.85 -43.95 14.43
N PRO A 8 -0.76 -43.03 15.40
CA PRO A 8 -0.14 -43.29 16.70
C PRO A 8 -1.06 -44.00 17.70
N PHE A 9 -2.38 -43.80 17.59
CA PHE A 9 -3.37 -44.30 18.55
C PHE A 9 -4.51 -45.04 17.86
N ALA A 10 -5.01 -46.09 18.50
CA ALA A 10 -6.07 -46.94 17.94
C ALA A 10 -7.11 -47.32 18.98
N ILE A 11 -8.27 -47.80 18.53
CA ILE A 11 -9.29 -48.38 19.41
C ILE A 11 -9.05 -49.89 19.48
N LYS A 12 -8.92 -50.46 20.68
CA LYS A 12 -8.80 -51.90 20.86
C LYS A 12 -10.18 -52.55 20.76
N THR A 13 -10.32 -53.56 19.90
CA THR A 13 -11.63 -54.11 19.52
C THR A 13 -12.37 -54.78 20.69
N ASP A 14 -11.63 -55.40 21.62
CA ASP A 14 -12.17 -56.18 22.73
C ASP A 14 -12.77 -55.31 23.86
N SER A 15 -12.14 -54.18 24.13
CA SER A 15 -12.37 -53.31 25.28
C SER A 15 -12.98 -51.96 24.88
N GLY A 16 -12.87 -51.59 23.61
CA GLY A 16 -13.20 -50.24 23.13
C GLY A 16 -12.23 -49.16 23.62
N ALA A 17 -11.17 -49.53 24.34
CA ALA A 17 -10.20 -48.58 24.90
C ALA A 17 -9.35 -47.96 23.80
N LEU A 18 -9.04 -46.67 23.96
CA LEU A 18 -8.05 -45.99 23.13
C LEU A 18 -6.65 -46.34 23.64
N VAL A 19 -5.81 -46.89 22.76
CA VAL A 19 -4.48 -47.44 23.10
C VAL A 19 -3.40 -46.84 22.22
N ALA A 20 -2.18 -46.70 22.76
CA ALA A 20 -1.02 -46.29 21.98
C ALA A 20 -0.38 -47.46 21.25
N ILE A 21 0.39 -47.14 20.21
CA ILE A 21 1.14 -48.15 19.46
C ILE A 21 2.10 -48.94 20.36
N ASP A 22 2.67 -48.33 21.40
CA ASP A 22 3.60 -49.01 22.30
C ASP A 22 2.92 -50.13 23.11
N ASP A 23 1.63 -49.99 23.44
CA ASP A 23 0.90 -50.85 24.41
C ASP A 23 0.30 -52.13 23.82
N VAL A 24 0.45 -52.34 22.51
CA VAL A 24 -0.20 -53.45 21.80
C VAL A 24 0.79 -54.48 21.26
N GLU A 25 0.31 -55.69 20.97
CA GLU A 25 1.13 -56.67 20.26
C GLU A 25 1.47 -56.23 18.84
N ARG A 26 2.60 -56.72 18.32
CA ARG A 26 3.01 -56.47 16.93
C ARG A 26 2.06 -57.14 15.94
N GLY A 27 1.87 -56.50 14.79
CA GLY A 27 1.14 -57.07 13.65
C GLY A 27 -0.37 -57.05 13.86
N LEU A 28 -1.07 -58.04 13.30
CA LEU A 28 -2.53 -58.18 13.42
C LEU A 28 -3.01 -58.64 14.80
N ARG A 29 -2.09 -59.13 15.64
CA ARG A 29 -2.39 -59.54 17.02
C ARG A 29 -2.72 -58.35 17.92
N CYS A 30 -2.46 -57.11 17.47
CA CYS A 30 -2.90 -55.92 18.20
C CYS A 30 -4.43 -55.87 18.41
N GLY A 31 -5.21 -56.48 17.50
CA GLY A 31 -6.67 -56.48 17.60
C GLY A 31 -7.28 -55.08 17.55
N CYS A 32 -6.66 -54.14 16.83
CA CYS A 32 -7.03 -52.72 16.85
C CYS A 32 -7.79 -52.26 15.59
N GLN A 33 -8.58 -51.20 15.76
CA GLN A 33 -9.37 -50.51 14.74
C GLN A 33 -8.98 -49.04 14.62
N CYS A 34 -9.10 -48.49 13.41
CA CYS A 34 -8.88 -47.07 13.15
C CYS A 34 -9.96 -46.22 13.83
N PRO A 35 -9.59 -45.20 14.62
CA PRO A 35 -10.61 -44.33 15.23
C PRO A 35 -11.42 -43.49 14.23
N SER A 36 -10.91 -43.33 12.99
CA SER A 36 -11.57 -42.54 11.94
C SER A 36 -12.51 -43.37 11.07
N CYS A 37 -12.05 -44.51 10.52
CA CYS A 37 -12.83 -45.33 9.59
C CYS A 37 -13.22 -46.71 10.12
N HIS A 38 -12.91 -47.02 11.38
CA HIS A 38 -13.21 -48.27 12.09
C HIS A 38 -12.61 -49.56 11.53
N GLY A 39 -12.06 -49.59 10.32
CA GLY A 39 -11.54 -50.87 9.83
C GLY A 39 -10.23 -51.28 10.54
N ARG A 40 -9.80 -52.50 10.25
CA ARG A 40 -8.69 -53.18 10.92
C ARG A 40 -7.33 -52.50 10.74
N LEU A 41 -6.51 -52.55 11.79
CA LEU A 41 -5.14 -52.06 11.80
C LEU A 41 -4.12 -53.18 12.01
N VAL A 42 -2.89 -52.91 11.56
CA VAL A 42 -1.68 -53.67 11.82
C VAL A 42 -0.74 -52.78 12.63
N ALA A 43 -0.26 -53.25 13.78
CA ALA A 43 0.78 -52.57 14.54
C ALA A 43 2.15 -52.79 13.87
N ALA A 44 2.63 -51.79 13.14
CA ALA A 44 3.92 -51.81 12.46
C ALA A 44 5.05 -51.40 13.44
N LYS A 45 5.61 -52.41 14.11
CA LYS A 45 6.74 -52.25 15.05
C LYS A 45 8.03 -52.80 14.45
N GLY A 46 9.13 -52.08 14.61
CA GLY A 46 10.46 -52.47 14.13
C GLY A 46 11.59 -51.69 14.82
N ASN A 47 12.84 -52.01 14.48
CA ASN A 47 14.02 -51.41 15.12
C ASN A 47 14.55 -50.17 14.37
N ILE A 48 14.01 -49.88 13.19
CA ILE A 48 14.52 -48.84 12.28
C ILE A 48 13.57 -47.63 12.27
N ASN A 49 12.29 -47.87 11.98
CA ASN A 49 11.28 -46.81 11.87
C ASN A 49 10.49 -46.65 13.18
N THR A 50 10.02 -45.42 13.44
CA THR A 50 9.04 -45.12 14.49
C THR A 50 7.86 -46.09 14.39
N HIS A 51 7.36 -46.58 15.52
CA HIS A 51 6.22 -47.50 15.52
C HIS A 51 4.95 -46.73 15.17
N TYR A 52 4.10 -47.32 14.33
CA TYR A 52 2.79 -46.76 13.99
C TYR A 52 1.80 -47.89 13.69
N PHE A 53 0.52 -47.56 13.72
CA PHE A 53 -0.51 -48.39 13.11
C PHE A 53 -0.69 -48.03 11.65
N ARG A 54 -0.92 -49.04 10.82
CA ARG A 54 -1.35 -48.88 9.43
C ARG A 54 -2.53 -49.77 9.12
N HIS A 55 -3.23 -49.42 8.06
CA HIS A 55 -4.36 -50.17 7.55
C HIS A 55 -3.96 -51.56 7.05
N HIS A 56 -4.75 -52.59 7.40
CA HIS A 56 -4.49 -53.96 6.95
C HIS A 56 -4.97 -54.19 5.51
N ASP A 57 -6.22 -53.82 5.23
CA ASP A 57 -6.90 -54.09 3.96
C ASP A 57 -6.92 -52.84 3.06
N ALA A 58 -7.13 -53.04 1.76
CA ALA A 58 -7.26 -51.99 0.75
C ALA A 58 -8.50 -51.08 0.93
N SER A 59 -9.40 -51.39 1.89
CA SER A 59 -10.61 -50.60 2.19
C SER A 59 -10.35 -49.20 2.77
N LYS A 60 -9.10 -48.74 2.74
CA LYS A 60 -8.56 -47.59 3.49
C LYS A 60 -7.58 -46.73 2.71
N GLU A 61 -7.45 -46.92 1.39
CA GLU A 61 -6.48 -46.16 0.57
C GLU A 61 -6.69 -44.64 0.60
N GLU A 62 -7.77 -44.13 1.22
CA GLU A 62 -8.02 -42.71 1.42
C GLU A 62 -8.55 -42.37 2.84
N CYS A 63 -8.09 -43.04 3.89
CA CYS A 63 -8.42 -42.60 5.26
C CYS A 63 -7.64 -41.32 5.63
N LEU A 64 -8.07 -40.20 5.05
CA LEU A 64 -7.38 -38.90 5.08
C LEU A 64 -7.19 -38.34 6.50
N TYR A 65 -8.10 -38.69 7.40
CA TYR A 65 -8.19 -38.12 8.75
C TYR A 65 -7.74 -39.06 9.86
N ALA A 66 -7.08 -40.17 9.50
CA ALA A 66 -6.70 -41.21 10.45
C ALA A 66 -5.79 -40.68 11.57
N PHE A 67 -4.75 -39.92 11.20
CA PHE A 67 -3.82 -39.30 12.14
C PHE A 67 -4.54 -38.31 13.06
N GLU A 68 -5.19 -37.30 12.48
CA GLU A 68 -5.79 -36.19 13.21
C GLU A 68 -6.86 -36.68 14.18
N THR A 69 -7.73 -37.60 13.74
CA THR A 69 -8.75 -38.20 14.59
C THR A 69 -8.12 -38.97 15.75
N SER A 70 -7.08 -39.78 15.50
CA SER A 70 -6.42 -40.56 16.55
C SER A 70 -5.76 -39.69 17.63
N VAL A 71 -5.05 -38.63 17.21
CA VAL A 71 -4.40 -37.69 18.13
C VAL A 71 -5.43 -36.87 18.88
N ARG A 72 -6.45 -36.36 18.19
CA ARG A 72 -7.55 -35.60 18.81
C ARG A 72 -8.21 -36.38 19.93
N LEU A 73 -8.60 -37.63 19.66
CA LEU A 73 -9.27 -38.45 20.67
C LEU A 73 -8.34 -38.78 21.84
N MET A 74 -7.06 -39.06 21.59
CA MET A 74 -6.11 -39.32 22.68
C MET A 74 -5.88 -38.09 23.55
N LEU A 75 -5.68 -36.93 22.92
CA LEU A 75 -5.55 -35.66 23.64
C LEU A 75 -6.77 -35.37 24.50
N MET A 76 -8.00 -35.61 24.03
CA MET A 76 -9.21 -35.42 24.84
C MET A 76 -9.19 -36.24 26.14
N THR A 77 -8.60 -37.45 26.11
CA THR A 77 -8.47 -38.29 27.32
C THR A 77 -7.32 -37.88 28.24
N LYS A 78 -6.50 -36.91 27.81
CA LYS A 78 -5.22 -36.56 28.44
C LYS A 78 -5.05 -35.06 28.72
N MET A 79 -6.13 -34.29 28.65
CA MET A 79 -6.08 -32.85 28.93
C MET A 79 -5.71 -32.55 30.40
N ASP A 80 -6.11 -33.41 31.33
CA ASP A 80 -5.77 -33.30 32.75
C ASP A 80 -4.26 -33.46 33.03
N ASP A 81 -3.55 -34.18 32.15
CA ASP A 81 -2.13 -34.52 32.32
C ASP A 81 -1.20 -33.36 31.88
N ILE A 82 -1.76 -32.23 31.42
CA ILE A 82 -0.99 -31.07 30.94
C ILE A 82 -0.74 -30.10 32.10
N GLU A 83 0.53 -29.99 32.51
CA GLU A 83 0.97 -29.07 33.59
C GLU A 83 1.69 -27.82 33.07
N THR A 84 2.23 -27.87 31.85
CA THR A 84 2.94 -26.75 31.23
C THR A 84 2.58 -26.58 29.78
N LEU A 85 2.59 -25.34 29.29
CA LEU A 85 2.32 -24.99 27.90
C LEU A 85 3.24 -23.87 27.42
N ASN A 86 3.74 -24.02 26.19
CA ASN A 86 4.37 -22.94 25.46
C ASN A 86 3.34 -22.29 24.53
N THR A 87 3.40 -20.98 24.37
CA THR A 87 2.51 -20.23 23.47
C THR A 87 3.30 -19.56 22.35
N PRO A 88 2.77 -19.52 21.13
CA PRO A 88 3.42 -18.84 20.02
C PRO A 88 3.29 -17.32 20.18
N ALA A 89 4.06 -16.57 19.37
CA ALA A 89 3.80 -15.15 19.19
C ALA A 89 2.39 -14.91 18.63
N LYS A 90 1.83 -13.74 18.93
CA LYS A 90 0.59 -13.25 18.32
C LYS A 90 0.85 -11.91 17.65
N THR A 91 0.36 -11.79 16.43
CA THR A 91 0.25 -10.52 15.70
C THR A 91 -1.21 -10.21 15.40
N THR A 92 -1.53 -8.93 15.30
CA THR A 92 -2.81 -8.41 14.80
C THR A 92 -2.56 -7.59 13.53
N LEU A 93 -3.55 -7.49 12.65
CA LEU A 93 -3.48 -6.62 11.48
C LEU A 93 -4.19 -5.30 11.79
N PHE A 94 -3.52 -4.19 11.51
CA PHE A 94 -4.09 -2.85 11.59
C PHE A 94 -3.71 -2.08 10.33
N GLU A 95 -4.70 -1.57 9.59
CA GLU A 95 -4.51 -0.92 8.27
C GLU A 95 -3.67 -1.77 7.29
N GLY A 96 -3.86 -3.09 7.32
CA GLY A 96 -3.14 -4.04 6.48
C GLY A 96 -1.69 -4.33 6.92
N GLN A 97 -1.21 -3.71 7.99
CA GLN A 97 0.13 -3.92 8.54
C GLN A 97 0.09 -4.83 9.79
N PRO A 98 1.06 -5.75 9.95
CA PRO A 98 1.15 -6.60 11.14
C PRO A 98 1.75 -5.84 12.33
N TYR A 99 1.12 -5.97 13.48
CA TYR A 99 1.59 -5.44 14.77
C TYR A 99 1.70 -6.54 15.81
N PRO A 100 2.80 -6.60 16.59
CA PRO A 100 2.97 -7.59 17.64
C PRO A 100 2.01 -7.33 18.81
N VAL A 101 1.31 -8.39 19.25
CA VAL A 101 0.43 -8.39 20.42
C VAL A 101 1.09 -9.10 21.59
N ALA A 102 1.75 -10.22 21.32
CA ALA A 102 2.46 -11.02 22.31
C ALA A 102 3.68 -11.70 21.69
N GLU A 103 4.78 -11.74 22.44
CA GLU A 103 5.95 -12.56 22.13
C GLU A 103 5.67 -14.03 22.47
N PRO A 104 6.44 -14.99 21.91
CA PRO A 104 6.38 -16.37 22.34
C PRO A 104 6.69 -16.50 23.84
N HIS A 105 5.99 -17.40 24.52
CA HIS A 105 6.22 -17.65 25.94
C HIS A 105 6.44 -19.14 26.19
N CYS A 106 7.44 -19.48 27.01
CA CYS A 106 7.76 -20.85 27.34
C CYS A 106 7.55 -21.13 28.83
N GLY A 107 7.25 -22.39 29.16
CA GLY A 107 7.14 -22.88 30.52
C GLY A 107 5.97 -22.28 31.32
N ILE A 108 4.87 -21.90 30.66
CA ILE A 108 3.68 -21.42 31.38
C ILE A 108 3.12 -22.57 32.18
N LYS A 109 3.11 -22.44 33.51
CA LYS A 109 2.50 -23.44 34.39
C LYS A 109 0.99 -23.28 34.36
N VAL A 110 0.31 -24.40 34.14
CA VAL A 110 -1.14 -24.45 33.99
C VAL A 110 -1.75 -25.51 34.90
N ARG A 111 -3.03 -25.31 35.23
CA ARG A 111 -3.87 -26.30 35.91
C ARG A 111 -5.16 -26.46 35.14
N HIS A 112 -5.50 -27.68 34.75
CA HIS A 112 -6.78 -27.97 34.13
C HIS A 112 -7.93 -27.62 35.08
N ILE A 113 -8.96 -27.00 34.56
CA ILE A 113 -10.18 -26.67 35.30
C ILE A 113 -11.39 -27.11 34.49
N ASP A 114 -12.34 -27.76 35.17
CA ASP A 114 -13.60 -28.10 34.53
C ASP A 114 -14.37 -26.83 34.19
N HIS A 115 -14.85 -26.74 32.96
CA HIS A 115 -15.82 -25.73 32.57
C HIS A 115 -17.07 -26.42 32.03
N ASN A 116 -18.18 -26.24 32.74
CA ASN A 116 -19.45 -26.85 32.37
C ASN A 116 -20.22 -25.87 31.48
N GLU A 117 -19.71 -25.63 30.27
CA GLU A 117 -20.41 -24.83 29.26
C GLU A 117 -21.12 -25.75 28.26
N PRO A 118 -22.45 -25.63 28.08
CA PRO A 118 -23.17 -26.43 27.10
C PRO A 118 -22.71 -26.07 25.68
N HIS A 119 -22.70 -27.08 24.79
CA HIS A 119 -22.35 -27.05 23.36
C HIS A 119 -22.00 -25.67 22.79
N ALA A 120 -20.73 -25.47 22.37
CA ALA A 120 -20.12 -24.24 21.81
C ALA A 120 -18.96 -23.67 22.65
N SER A 121 -18.04 -24.53 23.10
CA SER A 121 -16.90 -24.13 23.93
C SER A 121 -15.59 -24.73 23.40
N PRO A 122 -14.42 -24.21 23.84
CA PRO A 122 -13.15 -24.91 23.69
C PRO A 122 -13.20 -26.29 24.37
N THR A 123 -12.24 -27.14 24.01
CA THR A 123 -12.17 -28.54 24.46
C THR A 123 -11.69 -28.66 25.91
N ALA A 124 -10.74 -27.80 26.31
CA ALA A 124 -10.20 -27.78 27.66
C ALA A 124 -9.93 -26.35 28.10
N LEU A 125 -10.01 -26.10 29.40
CA LEU A 125 -9.72 -24.82 30.02
C LEU A 125 -8.66 -24.98 31.11
N TYR A 126 -7.73 -24.03 31.15
CA TYR A 126 -6.61 -24.03 32.07
C TYR A 126 -6.49 -22.70 32.80
N GLN A 127 -6.27 -22.75 34.11
CA GLN A 127 -5.83 -21.60 34.88
C GLN A 127 -4.31 -21.44 34.77
N LEU A 128 -3.82 -20.22 34.54
CA LEU A 128 -2.38 -19.93 34.56
C LEU A 128 -1.95 -19.70 36.01
N LEU A 129 -0.92 -20.41 36.47
CA LEU A 129 -0.51 -20.32 37.87
C LEU A 129 0.22 -19.01 38.19
N ASP A 130 1.01 -18.51 37.25
CA ASP A 130 1.75 -17.24 37.42
C ASP A 130 0.87 -16.01 37.13
N TRP A 131 -0.27 -16.20 36.46
CA TRP A 131 -1.25 -15.15 36.11
C TRP A 131 -2.69 -15.61 36.38
N PRO A 132 -3.12 -15.69 37.66
CA PRO A 132 -4.38 -16.32 38.04
C PRO A 132 -5.63 -15.60 37.52
N ASP A 133 -5.50 -14.34 37.11
CA ASP A 133 -6.55 -13.53 36.47
C ASP A 133 -6.88 -13.95 35.04
N PHE A 134 -6.03 -14.78 34.43
CA PHE A 134 -6.15 -15.21 33.04
C PHE A 134 -6.28 -16.74 32.96
N ASN A 135 -6.95 -17.18 31.89
CA ASN A 135 -7.03 -18.59 31.55
C ASN A 135 -6.59 -18.81 30.11
N LEU A 136 -6.15 -20.03 29.83
CA LEU A 136 -5.86 -20.50 28.49
C LEU A 136 -6.82 -21.63 28.15
N ALA A 137 -7.49 -21.52 27.02
CA ALA A 137 -8.35 -22.56 26.51
C ALA A 137 -7.68 -23.23 25.30
N ILE A 138 -7.80 -24.55 25.22
CA ILE A 138 -7.34 -25.34 24.07
C ILE A 138 -8.57 -25.83 23.31
N HIS A 139 -8.62 -25.51 22.02
CA HIS A 139 -9.57 -26.04 21.07
C HIS A 139 -8.92 -27.15 20.24
N LEU A 140 -9.57 -28.31 20.19
CA LEU A 140 -9.24 -29.38 19.26
C LEU A 140 -10.15 -29.31 18.02
N PRO A 141 -9.64 -28.83 16.88
CA PRO A 141 -10.44 -28.69 15.67
C PRO A 141 -10.95 -30.06 15.19
N ALA A 142 -12.01 -30.05 14.38
CA ALA A 142 -12.42 -31.27 13.69
C ALA A 142 -11.30 -31.73 12.74
N ALA A 143 -11.20 -33.03 12.49
CA ALA A 143 -10.23 -33.52 11.51
C ALA A 143 -10.55 -32.96 10.11
N GLY A 144 -9.52 -32.49 9.42
CA GLY A 144 -9.59 -31.78 8.15
C GLY A 144 -9.73 -30.27 8.27
N ASP A 145 -9.99 -29.74 9.47
CA ASP A 145 -10.08 -28.30 9.69
C ASP A 145 -8.69 -27.66 9.59
N LYS A 146 -8.56 -26.74 8.63
CA LYS A 146 -7.32 -26.00 8.35
C LYS A 146 -7.20 -24.70 9.14
N LEU A 147 -8.18 -24.39 10.00
CA LEU A 147 -8.23 -23.15 10.78
C LEU A 147 -8.20 -21.90 9.91
N THR A 148 -8.77 -21.98 8.71
CA THR A 148 -8.88 -20.83 7.80
C THR A 148 -9.94 -19.83 8.26
N ARG A 149 -10.86 -20.27 9.13
CA ARG A 149 -11.91 -19.45 9.73
C ARG A 149 -11.97 -19.79 11.22
N PRO A 150 -12.31 -18.81 12.07
CA PRO A 150 -12.56 -19.09 13.48
C PRO A 150 -13.80 -20.00 13.62
N PRO A 151 -13.86 -20.84 14.68
CA PRO A 151 -15.07 -21.57 15.00
C PRO A 151 -16.25 -20.63 15.29
N GLU A 152 -17.47 -21.04 14.92
CA GLU A 152 -18.70 -20.22 15.06
C GLU A 152 -18.95 -19.76 16.51
N TRP A 153 -18.51 -20.55 17.48
CA TRP A 153 -18.68 -20.26 18.89
C TRP A 153 -17.69 -19.24 19.45
N LEU A 154 -16.57 -18.98 18.74
CA LEU A 154 -15.45 -18.22 19.28
C LEU A 154 -15.85 -16.80 19.66
N GLU A 155 -16.60 -16.10 18.81
CA GLU A 155 -16.97 -14.69 19.00
C GLU A 155 -17.78 -14.49 20.29
N ASN A 156 -18.85 -15.27 20.47
CA ASN A 156 -19.67 -15.20 21.67
C ASN A 156 -18.88 -15.62 22.92
N TYR A 157 -18.03 -16.64 22.79
CA TYR A 157 -17.22 -17.14 23.90
C TYR A 157 -16.24 -16.09 24.42
N VAL A 158 -15.52 -15.38 23.54
CA VAL A 158 -14.51 -14.39 23.98
C VAL A 158 -15.13 -13.10 24.51
N VAL A 159 -16.34 -12.75 24.07
CA VAL A 159 -17.12 -11.63 24.63
C VAL A 159 -17.56 -11.95 26.07
N ALA A 160 -18.07 -13.17 26.31
CA ALA A 160 -18.42 -13.62 27.66
C ALA A 160 -17.18 -13.78 28.55
N HIS A 161 -16.02 -14.06 27.96
CA HIS A 161 -14.79 -14.43 28.67
C HIS A 161 -13.55 -13.66 28.19
N PRO A 162 -13.49 -12.33 28.39
CA PRO A 162 -12.47 -11.47 27.78
C PRO A 162 -11.04 -11.76 28.25
N ARG A 163 -10.87 -12.40 29.41
CA ARG A 163 -9.56 -12.78 29.99
C ARG A 163 -9.13 -14.21 29.64
N ARG A 164 -9.88 -14.92 28.79
CA ARG A 164 -9.52 -16.27 28.35
C ARG A 164 -8.88 -16.21 26.97
N GLY A 165 -7.61 -16.57 26.87
CA GLY A 165 -6.96 -16.78 25.58
C GLY A 165 -7.40 -18.12 24.99
N VAL A 166 -7.55 -18.19 23.68
CA VAL A 166 -7.99 -19.41 22.99
C VAL A 166 -6.92 -19.82 21.97
N LEU A 167 -6.37 -21.01 22.16
CA LEU A 167 -5.47 -21.66 21.22
C LEU A 167 -6.18 -22.81 20.51
N ALA A 168 -5.76 -23.09 19.28
CA ALA A 168 -6.12 -24.30 18.56
C ALA A 168 -4.87 -25.11 18.20
N ILE A 169 -5.03 -26.44 18.14
CA ILE A 169 -3.95 -27.32 17.67
C ILE A 169 -3.85 -27.29 16.14
N ARG A 170 -2.64 -27.21 15.62
CA ARG A 170 -2.29 -27.39 14.21
C ARG A 170 -1.79 -28.81 13.96
N TYR A 171 -2.69 -29.71 13.53
CA TYR A 171 -2.36 -31.12 13.32
C TYR A 171 -1.21 -31.36 12.33
N ALA A 172 -1.07 -30.54 11.29
CA ALA A 172 0.02 -30.66 10.32
C ALA A 172 1.41 -30.47 10.97
N SER A 173 1.57 -29.47 11.84
CA SER A 173 2.81 -29.27 12.60
C SER A 173 3.01 -30.39 13.61
N PHE A 174 1.92 -30.82 14.26
CA PHE A 174 1.93 -31.91 15.22
C PHE A 174 2.42 -33.23 14.61
N PHE A 175 1.96 -33.54 13.39
CA PHE A 175 2.38 -34.72 12.61
C PHE A 175 3.90 -34.75 12.40
N HIS A 176 4.47 -33.61 11.97
CA HIS A 176 5.90 -33.48 11.72
C HIS A 176 6.73 -33.76 12.98
N HIS A 177 6.36 -33.18 14.12
CA HIS A 177 7.03 -33.46 15.39
C HIS A 177 6.89 -34.93 15.84
N MET A 178 5.74 -35.55 15.57
CA MET A 178 5.48 -36.91 16.02
C MET A 178 6.23 -37.99 15.23
N PHE A 179 6.38 -37.82 13.91
CA PHE A 179 6.92 -38.87 13.02
C PHE A 179 8.20 -38.51 12.28
N GLU A 180 8.48 -37.23 12.01
CA GLU A 180 9.69 -36.83 11.29
C GLU A 180 10.84 -36.47 12.24
N GLN A 181 10.53 -36.08 13.47
CA GLN A 181 11.52 -35.90 14.53
C GLN A 181 11.68 -37.19 15.35
N SER A 182 12.92 -37.48 15.76
CA SER A 182 13.19 -38.69 16.54
C SER A 182 12.59 -38.58 17.94
N ARG A 183 11.52 -39.33 18.19
CA ARG A 183 11.00 -39.56 19.55
C ARG A 183 12.17 -40.00 20.46
N PRO A 184 12.37 -39.38 21.63
CA PRO A 184 13.36 -39.83 22.60
C PRO A 184 13.20 -41.32 22.96
N LYS A 185 14.29 -42.04 23.25
CA LYS A 185 14.24 -43.49 23.45
C LYS A 185 13.43 -43.95 24.67
N ASN A 186 13.34 -43.10 25.71
CA ASN A 186 12.78 -43.45 27.01
C ASN A 186 11.41 -42.81 27.28
N ILE A 187 10.70 -42.41 26.22
CA ILE A 187 9.37 -41.80 26.33
C ILE A 187 8.38 -42.62 25.50
N ASP A 188 7.23 -42.95 26.10
CA ASP A 188 6.14 -43.62 25.41
C ASP A 188 5.41 -42.64 24.45
N THR A 189 4.55 -43.18 23.59
CA THR A 189 3.81 -42.39 22.59
C THR A 189 2.91 -41.31 23.21
N ILE A 190 2.27 -41.58 24.36
CA ILE A 190 1.34 -40.64 25.01
C ILE A 190 2.14 -39.51 25.64
N SER A 191 3.16 -39.83 26.41
CA SER A 191 4.07 -38.85 27.01
C SER A 191 4.75 -37.99 25.94
N TRP A 192 5.13 -38.58 24.79
CA TRP A 192 5.68 -37.85 23.64
C TRP A 192 4.65 -36.92 22.98
N MET A 193 3.41 -37.36 22.84
CA MET A 193 2.32 -36.51 22.32
C MET A 193 2.12 -35.29 23.23
N LEU A 194 2.10 -35.48 24.55
CA LEU A 194 1.93 -34.40 25.51
C LEU A 194 3.12 -33.43 25.47
N SER A 195 4.36 -33.93 25.44
CA SER A 195 5.53 -33.05 25.31
C SER A 195 5.50 -32.26 23.99
N ILE A 196 5.06 -32.85 22.88
CA ILE A 196 4.89 -32.10 21.62
C ILE A 196 3.91 -30.94 21.77
N LEU A 197 2.76 -31.19 22.39
CA LEU A 197 1.74 -30.17 22.62
C LEU A 197 2.26 -29.05 23.53
N SER A 198 2.95 -29.41 24.60
CA SER A 198 3.46 -28.49 25.60
C SER A 198 4.67 -27.68 25.13
N GLU A 199 5.61 -28.30 24.42
CA GLU A 199 6.91 -27.70 24.18
C GLU A 199 7.05 -27.01 22.81
N HIS A 200 6.27 -27.41 21.81
CA HIS A 200 6.41 -26.89 20.44
C HIS A 200 5.34 -25.85 20.09
N PRO A 201 5.66 -24.53 20.10
CA PRO A 201 4.68 -23.48 19.85
C PRO A 201 4.10 -23.52 18.44
N THR A 202 4.80 -24.15 17.49
CA THR A 202 4.33 -24.38 16.11
C THR A 202 3.07 -25.25 16.07
N CYS A 203 2.88 -26.14 17.05
CA CYS A 203 1.70 -26.98 17.19
C CYS A 203 0.45 -26.22 17.64
N LEU A 204 0.59 -24.99 18.13
CA LEU A 204 -0.51 -24.18 18.67
C LEU A 204 -0.67 -22.88 17.88
N VAL A 205 -1.91 -22.44 17.67
CA VAL A 205 -2.23 -21.15 17.05
C VAL A 205 -3.21 -20.38 17.90
N TRP A 206 -2.98 -19.07 18.05
CA TRP A 206 -3.95 -18.18 18.67
C TRP A 206 -5.17 -18.01 17.78
N LEU A 207 -6.33 -18.49 18.26
CA LEU A 207 -7.63 -18.08 17.75
C LEU A 207 -8.04 -16.72 18.33
N TYR A 208 -7.71 -16.49 19.61
CA TYR A 208 -7.94 -15.22 20.29
C TYR A 208 -6.90 -15.00 21.39
N HIS A 209 -6.38 -13.79 21.50
CA HIS A 209 -5.49 -13.38 22.58
C HIS A 209 -6.13 -12.21 23.37
N PRO A 210 -6.22 -12.23 24.71
CA PRO A 210 -6.90 -11.19 25.49
C PRO A 210 -6.39 -9.75 25.25
N ARG A 211 -5.11 -9.63 24.89
CA ARG A 211 -4.47 -8.34 24.56
C ARG A 211 -4.76 -7.83 23.14
N GLU A 212 -5.36 -8.63 22.26
CA GLU A 212 -5.56 -8.26 20.85
C GLU A 212 -6.50 -7.07 20.69
N ALA A 213 -7.66 -7.09 21.35
CA ALA A 213 -8.63 -5.99 21.31
C ALA A 213 -8.06 -4.68 21.91
N LEU A 214 -7.31 -4.80 23.01
CA LEU A 214 -6.64 -3.66 23.63
C LEU A 214 -5.59 -3.04 22.70
N GLU A 215 -4.80 -3.89 22.03
CA GLU A 215 -3.78 -3.42 21.10
C GLU A 215 -4.39 -2.75 19.87
N GLN A 216 -5.46 -3.32 19.30
CA GLN A 216 -6.21 -2.68 18.21
C GLN A 216 -6.74 -1.30 18.60
N LYS A 217 -7.32 -1.16 19.80
CA LYS A 217 -7.78 0.13 20.31
C LYS A 217 -6.63 1.14 20.44
N ARG A 218 -5.50 0.72 21.01
CA ARG A 218 -4.29 1.55 21.16
C ARG A 218 -3.76 2.03 19.81
N LEU A 219 -3.75 1.16 18.80
CA LEU A 219 -3.33 1.50 17.44
C LEU A 219 -4.30 2.50 16.78
N ALA A 220 -5.61 2.28 16.93
CA ALA A 220 -6.63 3.20 16.44
C ALA A 220 -6.52 4.60 17.06
N GLU A 221 -6.32 4.69 18.38
CA GLU A 221 -6.11 5.97 19.07
C GLU A 221 -4.85 6.69 18.58
N LYS A 222 -3.76 5.95 18.36
CA LYS A 222 -2.51 6.50 17.81
C LYS A 222 -2.69 7.01 16.38
N ALA A 223 -3.40 6.25 15.53
CA ALA A 223 -3.68 6.64 14.16
C ALA A 223 -4.56 7.90 14.10
N TYR A 224 -5.60 7.95 14.93
CA TYR A 224 -6.48 9.12 15.07
C TYR A 224 -5.70 10.37 15.49
N LYS A 225 -4.85 10.25 16.51
CA LYS A 225 -4.01 11.38 16.95
C LYS A 225 -3.06 11.86 15.85
N LYS A 226 -2.44 10.93 15.13
CA LYS A 226 -1.55 11.25 14.01
C LYS A 226 -2.30 11.99 12.90
N ALA A 227 -3.53 11.57 12.57
CA ALA A 227 -4.35 12.24 11.56
C ALA A 227 -4.67 13.69 11.95
N ILE A 228 -5.02 13.94 13.22
CA ILE A 228 -5.22 15.30 13.75
C ILE A 228 -3.95 16.13 13.64
N ASP A 229 -2.80 15.58 14.06
CA ASP A 229 -1.52 16.29 14.02
C ASP A 229 -1.12 16.64 12.58
N GLU A 230 -1.36 15.74 11.63
CA GLU A 230 -1.13 15.97 10.19
C GLU A 230 -2.07 17.04 9.62
N GLU A 231 -3.35 17.04 9.98
CA GLU A 231 -4.31 18.05 9.57
C GLU A 231 -3.95 19.43 10.12
N ALA A 232 -3.58 19.50 11.40
CA ALA A 232 -3.12 20.74 12.04
C ALA A 232 -1.84 21.28 11.36
N LEU A 233 -0.91 20.40 10.98
CA LEU A 233 0.28 20.80 10.23
C LEU A 233 -0.07 21.33 8.84
N ARG A 234 -0.98 20.65 8.11
CA ARG A 234 -1.46 21.10 6.79
C ARG A 234 -2.16 22.47 6.88
N ALA A 235 -2.98 22.69 7.90
CA ALA A 235 -3.65 23.96 8.14
C ALA A 235 -2.63 25.10 8.39
N LYS A 236 -1.61 24.85 9.23
CA LYS A 236 -0.52 25.82 9.47
C LYS A 236 0.25 26.14 8.19
N GLN A 237 0.57 25.12 7.39
CA GLN A 237 1.25 25.31 6.10
C GLN A 237 0.38 26.08 5.10
N ALA A 238 -0.93 25.85 5.08
CA ALA A 238 -1.85 26.58 4.22
C ALA A 238 -1.95 28.07 4.59
N VAL A 239 -2.01 28.37 5.90
CA VAL A 239 -1.98 29.77 6.40
C VAL A 239 -0.65 30.44 6.04
N GLN A 240 0.48 29.76 6.27
CA GLN A 240 1.80 30.32 5.91
C GLN A 240 1.91 30.57 4.41
N ALA A 241 1.46 29.63 3.58
CA ALA A 241 1.47 29.79 2.13
C ALA A 241 0.61 30.98 1.68
N GLU A 242 -0.50 31.27 2.35
CA GLU A 242 -1.33 32.44 2.05
C GLU A 242 -0.64 33.76 2.43
N VAL A 243 0.02 33.80 3.58
CA VAL A 243 0.84 34.95 4.00
C VAL A 243 1.96 35.20 2.99
N ASP A 244 2.68 34.14 2.58
CA ASP A 244 3.77 34.24 1.61
C ASP A 244 3.26 34.68 0.23
N ARG A 245 2.09 34.18 -0.21
CA ARG A 245 1.42 34.63 -1.44
C ARG A 245 1.09 36.12 -1.39
N THR A 246 0.52 36.58 -0.28
CA THR A 246 0.14 37.99 -0.08
C THR A 246 1.38 38.88 -0.12
N ARG A 247 2.43 38.52 0.63
CA ARG A 247 3.70 39.25 0.64
C ARG A 247 4.35 39.30 -0.74
N GLN A 248 4.33 38.20 -1.49
CA GLN A 248 4.89 38.19 -2.84
C GLN A 248 4.06 39.06 -3.79
N ALA A 249 2.73 39.11 -3.64
CA ALA A 249 1.87 39.99 -4.42
C ALA A 249 2.17 41.47 -4.14
N GLU A 250 2.37 41.84 -2.87
CA GLU A 250 2.79 43.19 -2.46
C GLU A 250 4.14 43.57 -3.09
N LEU A 251 5.15 42.71 -2.98
CA LEU A 251 6.47 42.94 -3.58
C LEU A 251 6.39 43.07 -5.12
N ASN A 252 5.56 42.25 -5.77
CA ASN A 252 5.35 42.33 -7.21
C ASN A 252 4.67 43.65 -7.60
N GLU A 253 3.73 44.13 -6.81
CA GLU A 253 3.04 45.39 -7.06
C GLU A 253 3.98 46.59 -6.85
N GLU A 254 4.78 46.58 -5.78
CA GLU A 254 5.85 47.57 -5.55
C GLU A 254 6.83 47.60 -6.73
N ALA A 255 7.27 46.43 -7.21
CA ALA A 255 8.16 46.32 -8.36
C ALA A 255 7.52 46.91 -9.64
N LYS A 256 6.23 46.68 -9.87
CA LYS A 256 5.50 47.31 -11.00
C LYS A 256 5.45 48.82 -10.88
N VAL A 257 5.21 49.37 -9.68
CA VAL A 257 5.21 50.82 -9.44
C VAL A 257 6.58 51.41 -9.75
N VAL A 258 7.66 50.78 -9.27
CA VAL A 258 9.04 51.21 -9.55
C VAL A 258 9.33 51.17 -11.05
N LEU A 259 9.02 50.07 -11.72
CA LEU A 259 9.20 49.92 -13.17
C LEU A 259 8.41 50.97 -13.96
N THR A 260 7.19 51.28 -13.53
CA THR A 260 6.35 52.31 -14.17
C THR A 260 6.99 53.69 -14.05
N ARG A 261 7.46 54.06 -12.85
CA ARG A 261 8.18 55.33 -12.61
C ARG A 261 9.46 55.43 -13.44
N LEU A 262 10.23 54.34 -13.53
CA LEU A 262 11.44 54.30 -14.37
C LEU A 262 11.09 54.52 -15.86
N ARG A 263 10.03 53.89 -16.34
CA ARG A 263 9.55 54.05 -17.73
C ARG A 263 9.08 55.48 -18.01
N GLU A 264 8.32 56.09 -17.09
CA GLU A 264 7.89 57.48 -17.19
C GLU A 264 9.07 58.47 -17.19
N ALA A 265 10.07 58.25 -16.33
CA ALA A 265 11.29 59.04 -16.30
C ALA A 265 12.06 58.93 -17.63
N GLN A 266 12.19 57.71 -18.17
CA GLN A 266 12.85 57.47 -19.45
C GLN A 266 12.12 58.15 -20.62
N ILE A 267 10.77 58.09 -20.65
CA ILE A 267 9.96 58.79 -21.65
C ILE A 267 10.16 60.31 -21.53
N THR A 268 10.16 60.84 -20.30
CA THR A 268 10.38 62.27 -20.04
C THR A 268 11.76 62.72 -20.51
N GLU A 269 12.79 61.93 -20.26
CA GLU A 269 14.15 62.19 -20.72
C GLU A 269 14.25 62.14 -22.26
N GLN A 270 13.62 61.16 -22.90
CA GLN A 270 13.53 61.10 -24.37
C GLN A 270 12.81 62.33 -24.96
N MET A 271 11.71 62.78 -24.33
CA MET A 271 11.02 64.01 -24.76
C MET A 271 11.90 65.24 -24.60
N ARG A 272 12.67 65.35 -23.50
CA ARG A 272 13.62 66.45 -23.29
C ARG A 272 14.72 66.44 -24.36
N ALA A 273 15.31 65.28 -24.65
CA ALA A 273 16.31 65.13 -25.70
C ALA A 273 15.76 65.55 -27.07
N ARG A 274 14.56 65.06 -27.44
CA ARG A 274 13.88 65.45 -28.68
C ARG A 274 13.59 66.95 -28.75
N ASN A 275 13.16 67.57 -27.65
CA ASN A 275 12.93 69.02 -27.61
C ASN A 275 14.23 69.80 -27.73
N LEU A 276 15.34 69.30 -27.17
CA LEU A 276 16.66 69.89 -27.34
C LEU A 276 17.11 69.81 -28.80
N GLU A 277 16.94 68.65 -29.45
CA GLU A 277 17.19 68.48 -30.89
C GLU A 277 16.36 69.46 -31.73
N LEU A 278 15.07 69.66 -31.42
CA LEU A 278 14.24 70.65 -32.09
C LEU A 278 14.72 72.08 -31.84
N LYS A 279 15.17 72.42 -30.63
CA LYS A 279 15.68 73.75 -30.26
C LYS A 279 16.97 74.11 -31.00
N TYR A 280 17.84 73.13 -31.25
CA TYR A 280 19.10 73.32 -31.98
C TYR A 280 19.03 72.87 -33.45
N SER A 281 17.85 72.51 -33.96
CA SER A 281 17.68 72.19 -35.37
C SER A 281 17.86 73.43 -36.23
N GLU A 282 18.57 73.28 -37.35
CA GLU A 282 18.78 74.39 -38.28
C GLU A 282 17.43 74.99 -38.71
N PRO A 283 17.30 76.32 -38.73
CA PRO A 283 16.07 76.97 -39.15
C PRO A 283 15.70 76.51 -40.56
N ILE A 284 14.53 75.88 -40.69
CA ILE A 284 14.02 75.41 -41.99
C ILE A 284 13.51 76.64 -42.76
N TYR A 285 13.95 76.81 -44.00
CA TYR A 285 13.54 77.92 -44.87
C TYR A 285 12.65 77.47 -46.01
N CYS A 286 11.68 78.32 -46.38
CA CYS A 286 10.81 78.05 -47.51
C CYS A 286 11.58 78.14 -48.83
N LYS A 287 11.55 77.08 -49.64
CA LYS A 287 12.19 77.04 -50.97
C LYS A 287 11.72 78.12 -51.97
N HIS A 288 10.61 78.81 -51.70
CA HIS A 288 10.08 79.86 -52.57
C HIS A 288 10.35 81.27 -52.05
N CYS A 289 9.99 81.59 -50.81
CA CYS A 289 10.16 82.94 -50.26
C CYS A 289 11.38 83.09 -49.34
N ASN A 290 12.12 82.01 -49.09
CA ASN A 290 13.28 81.92 -48.20
C ASN A 290 13.04 82.44 -46.78
N LYS A 291 11.78 82.55 -46.35
CA LYS A 291 11.43 82.86 -44.95
C LYS A 291 11.44 81.59 -44.11
N GLN A 292 11.85 81.73 -42.86
CA GLN A 292 11.86 80.63 -41.89
C GLN A 292 10.44 80.06 -41.74
N THR A 293 10.32 78.74 -41.74
CA THR A 293 9.05 78.04 -41.70
C THR A 293 9.20 76.72 -40.94
N PRO A 294 8.19 76.30 -40.15
CA PRO A 294 8.23 75.01 -39.48
C PRO A 294 7.99 73.81 -40.41
N LEU A 295 7.73 74.04 -41.70
CA LEU A 295 7.43 72.99 -42.69
C LEU A 295 8.62 72.74 -43.62
N VAL A 296 9.04 71.48 -43.75
CA VAL A 296 10.08 71.10 -44.72
C VAL A 296 9.58 71.37 -46.15
N GLY A 297 10.24 72.28 -46.87
CA GLY A 297 9.92 72.61 -48.26
C GLY A 297 9.28 74.00 -48.45
N TYR A 298 7.94 74.09 -48.44
CA TYR A 298 7.21 75.34 -48.72
C TYR A 298 6.40 75.79 -47.50
N CYS A 299 6.40 77.09 -47.20
CA CYS A 299 5.59 77.64 -46.10
C CYS A 299 4.12 77.79 -46.49
N GLY A 300 3.24 77.94 -45.48
CA GLY A 300 1.79 78.07 -45.65
C GLY A 300 1.31 79.39 -46.26
N ASN A 301 2.22 80.27 -46.72
CA ASN A 301 1.83 81.53 -47.35
C ASN A 301 1.18 81.28 -48.70
N ARG A 302 0.07 81.98 -48.98
CA ARG A 302 -0.74 81.76 -50.19
C ARG A 302 0.08 81.83 -51.48
N ALA A 303 1.01 82.78 -51.60
CA ALA A 303 1.90 82.88 -52.76
C ALA A 303 2.88 81.68 -52.91
N CYS A 304 3.36 81.12 -51.80
CA CYS A 304 4.22 79.93 -51.81
C CYS A 304 3.43 78.63 -52.04
N ILE A 305 2.18 78.60 -51.57
CA ILE A 305 1.21 77.55 -51.88
C ILE A 305 0.87 77.54 -53.37
N VAL A 306 0.80 78.71 -54.01
CA VAL A 306 0.56 78.80 -55.46
C VAL A 306 1.79 78.35 -56.25
N SER A 307 3.01 78.67 -55.81
CA SER A 307 4.23 78.20 -56.48
C SER A 307 4.43 76.69 -56.40
N ARG A 308 3.95 76.02 -55.34
CA ARG A 308 3.91 74.53 -55.26
C ARG A 308 3.09 73.91 -56.40
N HIS A 309 2.12 74.67 -56.93
CA HIS A 309 1.16 74.24 -57.94
C HIS A 309 1.48 74.78 -59.33
N TYR A 310 2.53 75.60 -59.47
CA TYR A 310 2.98 76.08 -60.78
C TYR A 310 3.78 74.97 -61.47
N LYS A 311 3.13 74.26 -62.40
CA LYS A 311 3.78 73.40 -63.39
C LYS A 311 3.96 74.21 -64.68
N PRO A 312 5.18 74.63 -65.05
CA PRO A 312 5.42 75.13 -66.39
C PRO A 312 5.15 73.99 -67.40
N SER A 313 4.40 74.33 -68.45
CA SER A 313 4.02 73.47 -69.56
C SER A 313 5.23 72.83 -70.26
N VAL A 314 5.07 71.53 -70.57
CA VAL A 314 6.06 70.62 -71.15
C VAL A 314 6.30 70.92 -72.64
N GLN A 315 7.56 70.81 -73.09
CA GLN A 315 7.91 70.48 -74.48
C GLN A 315 8.97 69.35 -74.51
N PRO A 316 9.03 68.57 -75.62
CA PRO A 316 9.07 67.12 -75.58
C PRO A 316 10.46 66.52 -75.80
N GLY A 317 10.66 65.31 -75.28
CA GLY A 317 11.78 64.45 -75.66
C GLY A 317 12.76 64.13 -74.53
N LYS A 318 12.42 63.12 -73.72
CA LYS A 318 13.32 62.03 -73.34
C LYS A 318 12.56 60.92 -72.59
N ILE A 319 12.85 59.69 -73.02
CA ILE A 319 12.36 58.37 -72.62
C ILE A 319 12.84 58.04 -71.18
N PRO A 320 12.12 57.17 -70.43
CA PRO A 320 12.02 57.28 -68.98
C PRO A 320 13.20 56.62 -68.24
N SER A 321 13.80 57.34 -67.29
CA SER A 321 14.73 56.75 -66.33
C SER A 321 14.00 56.33 -65.06
N ARG A 322 13.89 55.01 -64.94
CA ARG A 322 13.78 54.12 -63.76
C ARG A 322 13.44 54.75 -62.39
N PRO A 323 12.49 54.14 -61.63
CA PRO A 323 12.29 54.49 -60.24
C PRO A 323 13.55 54.19 -59.41
N THR A 324 14.02 55.22 -58.70
CA THR A 324 15.08 55.16 -57.70
C THR A 324 14.60 54.40 -56.44
N PRO A 325 15.52 53.83 -55.65
CA PRO A 325 15.31 52.61 -54.87
C PRO A 325 14.65 52.85 -53.51
N TYR A 326 13.48 53.48 -53.49
CA TYR A 326 12.59 53.47 -52.31
C TYR A 326 11.58 52.33 -52.40
N ALA A 327 12.11 51.11 -52.47
CA ALA A 327 11.34 49.88 -52.30
C ALA A 327 12.28 48.82 -51.71
N LYS A 328 11.92 48.32 -50.52
CA LYS A 328 12.62 47.41 -49.57
C LYS A 328 13.03 48.23 -48.35
N VAL A 329 12.32 48.22 -47.23
CA VAL A 329 11.87 47.04 -46.48
C VAL A 329 10.46 47.26 -45.92
N ARG A 330 9.44 46.85 -46.68
CA ARG A 330 8.20 46.32 -46.11
C ARG A 330 8.15 44.86 -46.52
N GLY A 331 8.07 43.97 -45.54
CA GLY A 331 8.01 42.53 -45.78
C GLY A 331 9.21 41.77 -45.21
N ALA A 332 9.44 41.86 -43.90
CA ALA A 332 9.75 40.65 -43.16
C ALA A 332 8.41 40.16 -42.65
N THR A 333 7.78 39.28 -43.44
CA THR A 333 6.68 38.46 -42.98
C THR A 333 7.20 37.74 -41.74
N THR A 334 6.78 38.16 -40.55
CA THR A 334 6.83 37.28 -39.38
C THR A 334 5.97 36.10 -39.78
N VAL A 335 6.59 35.03 -40.28
CA VAL A 335 5.97 33.72 -40.25
C VAL A 335 5.84 33.44 -38.76
N ILE A 336 4.69 33.79 -38.20
CA ILE A 336 4.25 33.27 -36.91
C ILE A 336 4.20 31.77 -37.18
N SER A 337 5.26 31.05 -36.82
CA SER A 337 5.19 29.60 -36.82
C SER A 337 4.21 29.25 -35.72
N THR A 338 3.03 28.78 -36.11
CA THR A 338 2.05 28.26 -35.18
C THR A 338 2.73 27.15 -34.39
N VAL A 339 2.89 27.34 -33.09
CA VAL A 339 3.51 26.35 -32.20
C VAL A 339 2.42 25.40 -31.74
N CYS A 340 2.67 24.09 -31.80
CA CYS A 340 1.69 23.11 -31.38
C CYS A 340 1.38 23.28 -29.87
N PRO A 341 0.11 23.44 -29.45
CA PRO A 341 -0.23 23.64 -28.04
C PRO A 341 0.05 22.40 -27.18
N VAL A 342 0.16 21.22 -27.79
CA VAL A 342 0.41 19.95 -27.10
C VAL A 342 1.91 19.74 -26.83
N CYS A 343 2.77 20.02 -27.80
CA CYS A 343 4.19 19.66 -27.71
C CYS A 343 5.18 20.81 -27.94
N GLN A 344 4.68 22.04 -28.11
CA GLN A 344 5.46 23.29 -28.29
C GLN A 344 6.50 23.23 -29.42
N LYS A 345 6.29 22.39 -30.43
CA LYS A 345 7.12 22.35 -31.65
C LYS A 345 6.47 23.14 -32.79
N PRO A 346 7.27 23.68 -33.73
CA PRO A 346 6.74 24.37 -34.90
C PRO A 346 5.82 23.45 -35.70
N MET A 347 4.64 23.93 -36.07
CA MET A 347 3.74 23.22 -36.99
C MET A 347 4.17 23.49 -38.44
N GLN A 348 3.93 22.51 -39.31
CA GLN A 348 4.25 22.59 -40.74
C GLN A 348 2.98 22.69 -41.55
N LYS A 349 2.95 23.61 -42.51
CA LYS A 349 1.79 23.80 -43.38
C LYS A 349 1.67 22.66 -44.40
N VAL A 350 0.58 21.91 -44.35
CA VAL A 350 0.29 20.82 -45.28
C VAL A 350 -1.07 21.10 -45.93
N GLY A 351 -1.04 21.60 -47.18
CA GLY A 351 -2.24 22.06 -47.86
C GLY A 351 -2.81 23.34 -47.23
N ALA A 352 -4.08 23.29 -46.81
CA ALA A 352 -4.78 24.42 -46.18
C ALA A 352 -4.71 24.43 -44.64
N GLN A 353 -4.15 23.39 -44.01
CA GLN A 353 -4.09 23.23 -42.55
C GLN A 353 -2.63 23.13 -42.05
N ASP A 354 -2.37 23.63 -40.85
CA ASP A 354 -1.11 23.40 -40.16
C ASP A 354 -1.17 22.05 -39.42
N ARG A 355 -0.15 21.21 -39.56
CA ARG A 355 -0.04 19.92 -38.86
C ARG A 355 1.27 19.81 -38.08
N CYS A 356 1.18 19.24 -36.88
CA CYS A 356 2.36 18.90 -36.09
C CYS A 356 2.93 17.54 -36.52
N GLN A 357 4.19 17.50 -36.98
CA GLN A 357 4.82 16.22 -37.36
C GLN A 357 5.17 15.29 -36.19
N ARG A 358 5.05 15.75 -34.94
CA ARG A 358 5.40 14.93 -33.77
C ARG A 358 4.19 14.25 -33.11
N CYS A 359 3.04 14.90 -33.08
CA CYS A 359 1.83 14.39 -32.44
C CYS A 359 0.62 14.34 -33.39
N GLU A 360 0.83 14.66 -34.68
CA GLU A 360 -0.18 14.62 -35.75
C GLU A 360 -1.40 15.53 -35.57
N MET A 361 -1.40 16.38 -34.54
CA MET A 361 -2.43 17.38 -34.31
C MET A 361 -2.53 18.36 -35.49
N ALA A 362 -3.74 18.57 -36.00
CA ALA A 362 -4.07 19.58 -37.00
C ALA A 362 -4.68 20.81 -36.33
N SER A 363 -4.41 22.01 -36.85
CA SER A 363 -5.16 23.21 -36.49
C SER A 363 -6.52 23.17 -37.19
N ASP A 364 -7.61 23.35 -36.43
CA ASP A 364 -8.98 23.44 -36.98
C ASP A 364 -9.14 24.59 -37.98
#